data_AF-A0A524F9B8-F1
#
_entry.id   AF-A0A524F9B8-F1
#
_cell.length_a   1.000
_cell.length_b   1.000
_cell.length_c   1.000
_cell.angle_alpha   90.00
_cell.angle_beta   90.00
_cell.angle_gamma   90.00
#
_symmetry.space_group_name_H-M   'P 1'
#
loop_
_entity.id
_entity.type
_entity.pdbx_description
1 polymer ?
#
loop_
_entity_poly.entity_id
_entity_poly.type
_entity_poly.pdbx_seq_one_letter_code
_entity_poly.pdbx_strand_id
1 'polypeptide(L)'
;MSINSKKIVLIGRPEVGKTSVKQVIFEGISPQDLIETPLKPTRGLATSQYNWLDLDCVIFDTAGQNYQDIFVQEKKQLRIFGGSSIILYLFDYIAWVEEEDKEVILKDIATIQEILAQGDYKSELILFLHKFDLVQEGERKKFIAEVSEEIKKEFGERIFFTSIVPKLIYSLYSAIYEILSTFSEKRAILKEVLDENIKELSNSMFFITNENNNIIAQTMTKDFEISYIHTIHYLIAQLNETLEEMKETDQINHLILQTREELNIIMNFLDLEEFKLKNLILISETLTSNKLIWKAGDISRVLNKKIKYGR
;
A
#
# COMPACT_ATOMS: atom_id res chain seq x y z
N MET A 1 20.75 -9.77 -8.75
CA MET A 1 19.30 -9.80 -8.46
C MET A 1 18.83 -11.21 -8.77
N SER A 2 18.00 -11.83 -7.92
CA SER A 2 17.34 -13.07 -8.30
C SER A 2 16.50 -12.80 -9.56
N ILE A 3 16.34 -13.79 -10.43
CA ILE A 3 15.66 -13.66 -11.73
C ILE A 3 14.19 -13.20 -11.59
N ASN A 4 13.62 -13.25 -10.38
CA ASN A 4 12.23 -12.87 -10.08
C ASN A 4 12.05 -11.54 -9.32
N SER A 5 13.13 -10.84 -8.95
CA SER A 5 12.96 -9.62 -8.16
C SER A 5 12.45 -8.44 -8.99
N LYS A 6 11.33 -7.82 -8.58
CA LYS A 6 10.76 -6.64 -9.23
C LYS A 6 11.40 -5.37 -8.71
N LYS A 7 12.04 -4.63 -9.61
CA LYS A 7 12.59 -3.31 -9.31
C LYS A 7 11.48 -2.26 -9.40
N ILE A 8 11.26 -1.54 -8.30
CA ILE A 8 10.30 -0.45 -8.18
C ILE A 8 11.08 0.82 -7.89
N VAL A 9 10.84 1.88 -8.66
CA VAL A 9 11.58 3.14 -8.54
C VAL A 9 10.66 4.22 -8.00
N LEU A 10 11.08 4.94 -6.97
CA LEU A 10 10.38 6.12 -6.46
C LEU A 10 11.07 7.38 -6.98
N ILE A 11 10.35 8.22 -7.73
CA ILE A 11 10.85 9.47 -8.32
C ILE A 11 9.95 10.62 -7.87
N GLY A 12 10.52 11.80 -7.69
CA GLY A 12 9.78 13.01 -7.33
C GLY A 12 10.66 14.04 -6.63
N ARG A 13 10.15 15.26 -6.50
CA ARG A 13 10.83 16.38 -5.83
C ARG A 13 11.21 16.07 -4.37
N PRO A 14 12.09 16.87 -3.74
CA PRO A 14 12.28 16.79 -2.29
C PRO A 14 10.95 16.88 -1.54
N GLU A 15 10.86 16.20 -0.39
CA GLU A 15 9.76 16.37 0.59
C GLU A 15 8.34 15.96 0.13
N VAL A 16 8.17 15.39 -1.07
CA VAL A 16 6.89 14.85 -1.54
C VAL A 16 6.45 13.56 -0.84
N GLY A 17 7.30 12.96 0.01
CA GLY A 17 6.96 11.79 0.83
C GLY A 17 7.46 10.42 0.33
N LYS A 18 8.40 10.36 -0.63
CA LYS A 18 8.96 9.09 -1.15
C LYS A 18 9.45 8.13 -0.07
N THR A 19 10.37 8.61 0.77
CA THR A 19 10.95 7.80 1.85
C THR A 19 9.89 7.46 2.90
N SER A 20 8.99 8.37 3.23
CA SER A 20 7.89 8.09 4.16
C SER A 20 6.98 6.97 3.65
N VAL A 21 6.57 7.01 2.38
CA VAL A 21 5.79 5.93 1.74
C VAL A 21 6.56 4.61 1.82
N LYS A 22 7.86 4.62 1.49
CA LYS A 22 8.69 3.41 1.58
C LYS A 22 8.69 2.83 3.01
N GLN A 23 8.90 3.68 4.01
CA GLN A 23 9.02 3.24 5.40
C GLN A 23 7.71 2.75 6.00
N VAL A 24 6.59 3.43 5.74
CA VAL A 24 5.28 2.97 6.23
C VAL A 24 4.92 1.63 5.59
N ILE A 25 5.09 1.51 4.28
CA ILE A 25 4.58 0.37 3.54
C ILE A 25 5.49 -0.85 3.66
N PHE A 26 6.81 -0.67 3.54
CA PHE A 26 7.76 -1.78 3.47
C PHE A 26 8.53 -2.02 4.77
N GLU A 27 8.64 -1.01 5.64
CA GLU A 27 9.35 -1.13 6.94
C GLU A 27 8.38 -1.19 8.13
N GLY A 28 7.07 -0.92 7.92
CA GLY A 28 6.06 -0.96 8.97
C GLY A 28 6.18 0.17 10.00
N ILE A 29 6.87 1.26 9.65
CA ILE A 29 7.01 2.41 10.56
C ILE A 29 5.65 3.09 10.72
N SER A 30 5.31 3.40 11.97
CA SER A 30 4.12 4.16 12.35
C SER A 30 4.08 5.51 11.60
N PRO A 31 2.97 5.83 10.90
CA PRO A 31 2.84 7.12 10.24
C PRO A 31 2.92 8.30 11.21
N GLN A 32 2.46 8.14 12.46
CA GLN A 32 2.57 9.14 13.52
C GLN A 32 4.03 9.50 13.78
N ASP A 33 4.89 8.50 13.91
CA ASP A 33 6.30 8.68 14.24
C ASP A 33 7.01 9.51 13.14
N LEU A 34 6.64 9.29 11.88
CA LEU A 34 7.18 10.02 10.74
C LEU A 34 6.65 11.47 10.63
N ILE A 35 5.45 11.72 11.13
CA ILE A 35 4.86 13.06 11.21
C ILE A 35 5.52 13.85 12.35
N GLU A 36 5.73 13.21 13.50
CA GLU A 36 6.35 13.83 14.68
C GLU A 36 7.87 14.01 14.54
N THR A 37 8.53 13.07 13.87
CA THR A 37 9.98 13.09 13.63
C THR A 37 10.28 13.08 12.13
N PRO A 38 10.33 14.26 11.49
CA PRO A 38 10.60 14.35 10.05
C PRO A 38 11.92 13.67 9.66
N LEU A 39 11.86 12.94 8.55
CA LEU A 39 13.01 12.21 8.03
C LEU A 39 14.12 13.16 7.54
N LYS A 40 15.37 12.73 7.72
CA LYS A 40 16.50 13.41 7.08
C LYS A 40 16.43 13.23 5.56
N PRO A 41 16.83 14.24 4.76
CA PRO A 41 16.82 14.12 3.30
C PRO A 41 17.65 12.93 2.81
N THR A 42 17.07 12.13 1.92
CA THR A 42 17.76 11.03 1.24
C THR A 42 18.89 11.59 0.37
N ARG A 43 20.10 11.04 0.51
CA ARG A 43 21.28 11.41 -0.27
C ARG A 43 21.57 10.35 -1.33
N GLY A 44 21.70 10.78 -2.59
CA GLY A 44 22.00 9.88 -3.71
C GLY A 44 20.85 8.90 -4.02
N LEU A 45 21.19 7.65 -4.31
CA LEU A 45 20.22 6.60 -4.59
C LEU A 45 20.27 5.58 -3.44
N ALA A 46 19.18 5.45 -2.71
CA ALA A 46 19.05 4.42 -1.68
C ALA A 46 18.34 3.19 -2.29
N THR A 47 18.94 2.02 -2.12
CA THR A 47 18.36 0.76 -2.58
C THR A 47 18.04 -0.12 -1.38
N SER A 48 16.83 -0.66 -1.33
CA SER A 48 16.38 -1.52 -0.25
C SER A 48 15.64 -2.72 -0.84
N GLN A 49 15.93 -3.91 -0.34
CA GLN A 49 15.29 -5.14 -0.79
C GLN A 49 14.25 -5.56 0.25
N TYR A 50 13.05 -5.85 -0.22
CA TYR A 50 11.97 -6.36 0.61
C TYR A 50 11.41 -7.62 -0.01
N ASN A 51 10.87 -8.47 0.84
CA ASN A 51 10.13 -9.65 0.42
C ASN A 51 8.69 -9.46 0.87
N TRP A 52 7.77 -9.49 -0.09
CA TRP A 52 6.36 -9.29 0.12
C TRP A 52 5.58 -10.47 -0.45
N LEU A 53 5.23 -11.41 0.42
CA LEU A 53 4.64 -12.70 0.06
C LEU A 53 5.59 -13.50 -0.86
N ASP A 54 5.16 -13.82 -2.07
CA ASP A 54 5.92 -14.48 -3.12
C ASP A 54 6.70 -13.48 -4.00
N LEU A 55 6.62 -12.19 -3.72
CA LEU A 55 7.28 -11.14 -4.49
C LEU A 55 8.54 -10.62 -3.78
N ASP A 56 9.70 -10.87 -4.36
CA ASP A 56 10.89 -10.10 -4.02
C ASP A 56 10.84 -8.76 -4.75
N CYS A 57 10.92 -7.64 -4.04
CA CYS A 57 11.03 -6.32 -4.66
C CYS A 57 12.28 -5.57 -4.19
N VAL A 58 12.83 -4.77 -5.09
CA VAL A 58 13.90 -3.84 -4.76
C VAL A 58 13.38 -2.43 -5.00
N ILE A 59 13.30 -1.66 -3.92
CA ILE A 59 12.90 -0.26 -3.96
C ILE A 59 14.13 0.60 -4.19
N PHE A 60 14.07 1.41 -5.24
CA PHE A 60 15.03 2.44 -5.58
C PHE A 60 14.44 3.79 -5.16
N ASP A 61 14.80 4.25 -3.96
CA ASP A 61 14.39 5.56 -3.45
C ASP A 61 15.40 6.62 -3.92
N THR A 62 14.94 7.48 -4.85
CA THR A 62 15.80 8.53 -5.41
C THR A 62 15.86 9.72 -4.47
N ALA A 63 17.04 10.30 -4.29
CA ALA A 63 17.14 11.59 -3.62
C ALA A 63 16.31 12.63 -4.37
N GLY A 64 15.53 13.41 -3.62
CA GLY A 64 14.84 14.57 -4.19
C GLY A 64 15.81 15.67 -4.61
N GLN A 65 16.97 15.78 -3.95
CA GLN A 65 17.99 16.76 -4.35
C GLN A 65 18.64 16.33 -5.66
N ASN A 66 18.66 17.23 -6.65
CA ASN A 66 19.17 16.98 -8.00
C ASN A 66 18.48 15.79 -8.71
N TYR A 67 17.21 15.50 -8.40
CA TYR A 67 16.44 14.46 -9.09
C TYR A 67 16.33 14.76 -10.60
N GLN A 68 16.38 16.03 -11.00
CA GLN A 68 16.39 16.46 -12.40
C GLN A 68 17.60 15.91 -13.18
N ASP A 69 18.69 15.54 -12.52
CA ASP A 69 19.83 14.91 -13.19
C ASP A 69 19.44 13.58 -13.84
N ILE A 70 18.40 12.91 -13.34
CA ILE A 70 17.83 11.70 -13.94
C ILE A 70 17.33 11.99 -15.35
N PHE A 71 16.81 13.20 -15.59
CA PHE A 71 16.25 13.58 -16.88
C PHE A 71 17.30 13.94 -17.92
N VAL A 72 18.52 14.29 -17.50
CA VAL A 72 19.58 14.76 -18.41
C VAL A 72 20.72 13.75 -18.59
N GLN A 73 21.03 12.94 -17.56
CA GLN A 73 22.21 12.08 -17.58
C GLN A 73 21.86 10.64 -17.97
N GLU A 74 22.19 10.22 -19.19
CA GLU A 74 21.95 8.86 -19.71
C GLU A 74 22.46 7.75 -18.78
N LYS A 75 23.64 7.93 -18.17
CA LYS A 75 24.19 6.94 -17.22
C LYS A 75 23.31 6.77 -15.98
N LYS A 76 22.68 7.85 -15.50
CA LYS A 76 21.72 7.79 -14.38
C LYS A 76 20.41 7.16 -14.84
N GLN A 77 19.94 7.51 -16.04
CA GLN A 77 18.74 6.89 -16.64
C GLN A 77 18.88 5.38 -16.71
N LEU A 78 19.97 4.86 -17.29
CA LEU A 78 20.21 3.41 -17.38
C LEU A 78 20.24 2.74 -16.01
N ARG A 79 20.85 3.38 -15.01
CA ARG A 79 20.90 2.84 -13.64
C ARG A 79 19.52 2.80 -12.97
N ILE A 80 18.68 3.81 -13.22
CA ILE A 80 17.40 3.99 -12.54
C ILE A 80 16.28 3.24 -13.27
N PHE A 81 16.17 3.37 -14.59
CA PHE A 81 15.12 2.75 -15.40
C PHE A 81 15.50 1.36 -15.94
N GLY A 82 16.81 1.04 -16.01
CA GLY A 82 17.25 -0.28 -16.46
C GLY A 82 16.69 -1.41 -15.59
N GLY A 83 15.89 -2.28 -16.19
CA GLY A 83 15.25 -3.41 -15.53
C GLY A 83 14.17 -3.04 -14.51
N SER A 84 13.69 -1.80 -14.46
CA SER A 84 12.52 -1.48 -13.62
C SER A 84 11.26 -2.14 -14.16
N SER A 85 10.40 -2.56 -13.24
CA SER A 85 9.05 -3.04 -13.55
C SER A 85 8.04 -1.92 -13.38
N ILE A 86 8.22 -1.07 -12.35
CA ILE A 86 7.33 0.03 -12.02
C ILE A 86 8.16 1.27 -11.70
N ILE A 87 7.67 2.43 -12.15
CA ILE A 87 8.12 3.75 -11.72
C ILE A 87 6.94 4.44 -11.05
N LEU A 88 7.09 4.73 -9.76
CA LEU A 88 6.17 5.53 -8.99
C LEU A 88 6.68 6.97 -8.99
N TYR A 89 6.04 7.84 -9.75
CA TYR A 89 6.31 9.28 -9.71
C TYR A 89 5.38 9.94 -8.68
N LEU A 90 5.97 10.47 -7.61
CA LEU A 90 5.27 11.13 -6.51
C LEU A 90 5.40 12.65 -6.65
N PHE A 91 4.27 13.33 -6.55
CA PHE A 91 4.16 14.77 -6.37
C PHE A 91 3.13 15.04 -5.28
N ASP A 92 3.18 16.20 -4.62
CA ASP A 92 2.24 16.50 -3.53
C ASP A 92 1.15 17.48 -3.94
N TYR A 93 0.07 17.48 -3.15
CA TYR A 93 -1.09 18.34 -3.37
C TYR A 93 -0.73 19.82 -3.46
N ILE A 94 0.17 20.30 -2.60
CA ILE A 94 0.55 21.71 -2.56
C ILE A 94 1.20 22.10 -3.89
N ALA A 95 2.17 21.32 -4.37
CA ALA A 95 2.80 21.56 -5.66
C ALA A 95 1.83 21.43 -6.84
N TRP A 96 0.78 20.61 -6.73
CA TRP A 96 -0.20 20.44 -7.82
C TRP A 96 -1.16 21.64 -7.97
N VAL A 97 -1.51 22.32 -6.88
CA VAL A 97 -2.43 23.48 -6.93
C VAL A 97 -1.72 24.79 -7.26
N GLU A 98 -0.40 24.84 -7.11
CA GLU A 98 0.42 25.96 -7.54
C GLU A 98 0.76 25.83 -9.03
N GLU A 99 0.37 26.81 -9.85
CA GLU A 99 0.42 26.73 -11.31
C GLU A 99 1.84 26.46 -11.86
N GLU A 100 2.84 27.19 -11.36
CA GLU A 100 4.24 27.01 -11.76
C GLU A 100 4.78 25.61 -11.41
N ASP A 101 4.43 25.10 -10.23
CA ASP A 101 4.87 23.78 -9.78
C ASP A 101 4.14 22.65 -10.51
N LYS A 102 2.86 22.86 -10.86
CA LYS A 102 2.09 21.95 -11.69
C LYS A 102 2.68 21.79 -13.07
N GLU A 103 3.08 22.88 -13.73
CA GLU A 103 3.75 22.81 -15.04
C GLU A 103 5.04 21.98 -14.99
N VAL A 104 5.81 22.12 -13.90
CA VAL A 104 7.01 21.29 -13.68
C VAL A 104 6.64 19.81 -13.54
N ILE A 105 5.59 19.49 -12.78
CA ILE A 105 5.09 18.12 -12.62
C ILE A 105 4.68 17.51 -13.97
N LEU A 106 3.90 18.23 -14.77
CA LEU A 106 3.46 17.77 -16.09
C LEU A 106 4.66 17.53 -17.02
N LYS A 107 5.65 18.44 -17.00
CA LYS A 107 6.89 18.29 -17.75
C LYS A 107 7.70 17.08 -17.30
N ASP A 108 7.81 16.84 -16.00
CA ASP A 108 8.51 15.67 -15.47
C ASP A 108 7.84 14.37 -15.93
N ILE A 109 6.51 14.28 -15.89
CA ILE A 109 5.74 13.11 -16.36
C ILE A 109 6.04 12.85 -17.84
N ALA A 110 5.90 13.88 -18.69
CA ALA A 110 6.23 13.78 -20.12
C ALA A 110 7.67 13.30 -20.35
N THR A 111 8.62 13.89 -19.62
CA THR A 111 10.04 13.56 -19.75
C THR A 111 10.32 12.11 -19.34
N ILE A 112 9.65 11.60 -18.29
CA ILE A 112 9.79 10.19 -17.90
C ILE A 112 9.24 9.29 -19.01
N GLN A 113 8.06 9.58 -19.56
CA GLN A 113 7.49 8.80 -20.67
C GLN A 113 8.44 8.77 -21.89
N GLU A 114 9.02 9.92 -22.25
CA GLU A 114 10.01 10.01 -23.33
C GLU A 114 11.24 9.13 -23.06
N ILE A 115 11.80 9.17 -21.85
CA ILE A 115 12.95 8.34 -21.47
C ILE A 115 12.59 6.84 -21.55
N LEU A 116 11.39 6.46 -21.11
CA LEU A 116 10.91 5.08 -21.18
C LEU A 116 10.77 4.59 -22.62
N ALA A 117 10.20 5.42 -23.49
CA ALA A 117 10.06 5.11 -24.91
C ALA A 117 11.42 5.04 -25.63
N GLN A 118 12.29 6.02 -25.43
CA GLN A 118 13.61 6.08 -26.09
C GLN A 118 14.55 4.96 -25.63
N GLY A 119 14.50 4.60 -24.34
CA GLY A 119 15.31 3.54 -23.77
C GLY A 119 14.76 2.13 -23.95
N ASP A 120 13.60 1.97 -24.60
CA ASP A 120 12.84 0.70 -24.71
C ASP A 120 12.66 0.01 -23.34
N TYR A 121 12.40 0.81 -22.30
CA TYR A 121 12.19 0.31 -20.95
C TYR A 121 10.74 -0.15 -20.80
N LYS A 122 10.52 -1.43 -20.48
CA LYS A 122 9.19 -2.04 -20.28
C LYS A 122 8.55 -1.70 -18.92
N SER A 123 8.88 -0.56 -18.33
CA SER A 123 8.37 -0.15 -17.02
C SER A 123 6.99 0.49 -17.14
N GLU A 124 6.09 0.17 -16.22
CA GLU A 124 4.83 0.91 -16.06
C GLU A 124 5.10 2.19 -15.26
N LEU A 125 4.69 3.34 -15.79
CA LEU A 125 4.67 4.60 -15.05
C LEU A 125 3.36 4.72 -14.29
N ILE A 126 3.42 5.03 -13.00
CA ILE A 126 2.24 5.20 -12.15
C ILE A 126 2.44 6.46 -11.31
N LEU A 127 1.39 7.27 -11.23
CA LEU A 127 1.42 8.58 -10.59
C LEU A 127 0.79 8.54 -9.20
N PHE A 128 1.46 9.13 -8.22
CA PHE A 128 0.96 9.30 -6.86
C PHE A 128 0.84 10.80 -6.56
N LEU A 129 -0.39 11.29 -6.44
CA LEU A 129 -0.66 12.59 -5.83
C LEU A 129 -0.73 12.38 -4.32
N HIS A 130 0.36 12.76 -3.64
CA HIS A 130 0.56 12.55 -2.21
C HIS A 130 0.12 13.76 -1.38
N LYS A 131 0.08 13.58 -0.05
CA LYS A 131 -0.47 14.56 0.91
C LYS A 131 -1.92 14.97 0.58
N PHE A 132 -2.70 14.02 0.05
CA PHE A 132 -4.09 14.25 -0.35
C PHE A 132 -5.02 14.57 0.82
N ASP A 133 -4.58 14.31 2.05
CA ASP A 133 -5.26 14.73 3.28
C ASP A 133 -5.49 16.24 3.37
N LEU A 134 -4.65 17.03 2.71
CA LEU A 134 -4.76 18.49 2.63
C LEU A 134 -5.95 18.96 1.77
N VAL A 135 -6.56 18.06 0.97
CA VAL A 135 -7.79 18.36 0.24
C VAL A 135 -8.98 18.28 1.19
N GLN A 136 -9.82 19.33 1.17
CA GLN A 136 -11.02 19.39 1.98
C GLN A 136 -11.97 18.22 1.66
N GLU A 137 -12.48 17.56 2.70
CA GLU A 137 -13.24 16.30 2.57
C GLU A 137 -14.44 16.39 1.61
N GLY A 138 -15.16 17.52 1.62
CA GLY A 138 -16.29 17.78 0.71
C GLY A 138 -15.89 17.95 -0.76
N GLU A 139 -14.64 18.30 -1.04
CA GLU A 139 -14.14 18.60 -2.39
C GLU A 139 -13.39 17.43 -3.02
N ARG A 140 -12.97 16.44 -2.21
CA ARG A 140 -12.14 15.30 -2.65
C ARG A 140 -12.68 14.58 -3.87
N LYS A 141 -13.99 14.29 -3.91
CA LYS A 141 -14.60 13.58 -5.05
C LYS A 141 -14.47 14.35 -6.35
N LYS A 142 -14.73 15.67 -6.30
CA LYS A 142 -14.62 16.56 -7.45
C LYS A 142 -13.16 16.67 -7.89
N PHE A 143 -12.27 16.93 -6.95
CA PHE A 143 -10.83 17.05 -7.21
C PHE A 143 -10.25 15.77 -7.85
N ILE A 144 -10.60 14.59 -7.33
CA ILE A 144 -10.19 13.31 -7.90
C ILE A 144 -10.65 13.19 -9.36
N ALA A 145 -11.91 13.52 -9.65
CA ALA A 145 -12.45 13.41 -11.00
C ALA A 145 -11.75 14.37 -11.99
N GLU A 146 -11.52 15.62 -11.57
CA GLU A 146 -10.87 16.65 -12.40
C GLU A 146 -9.43 16.27 -12.71
N VAL A 147 -8.63 15.95 -11.69
CA VAL A 147 -7.22 15.59 -11.86
C VAL A 147 -7.05 14.28 -12.63
N SER A 148 -7.90 13.28 -12.37
CA SER A 148 -7.82 12.01 -13.10
C SER A 148 -8.13 12.19 -14.58
N GLU A 149 -9.11 13.02 -14.93
CA GLU A 149 -9.45 13.29 -16.33
C GLU A 149 -8.35 14.08 -17.03
N GLU A 150 -7.76 15.07 -16.35
CA GLU A 150 -6.63 15.85 -16.88
C GLU A 150 -5.42 14.94 -17.19
N ILE A 151 -4.97 14.15 -16.21
CA ILE A 151 -3.84 13.22 -16.37
C ILE A 151 -4.13 12.18 -17.45
N LYS A 152 -5.35 11.61 -17.47
CA LYS A 152 -5.74 10.60 -18.45
C LYS A 152 -5.75 11.16 -19.87
N LYS A 153 -6.23 12.40 -20.05
CA LYS A 153 -6.29 13.05 -21.35
C LYS A 153 -4.90 13.39 -21.88
N GLU A 154 -3.99 13.82 -21.01
CA GLU A 154 -2.67 14.29 -21.42
C GLU A 154 -1.65 13.15 -21.56
N PHE A 155 -1.64 12.21 -20.60
CA PHE A 155 -0.61 11.17 -20.52
C PHE A 155 -1.16 9.74 -20.63
N GLY A 156 -2.46 9.53 -20.41
CA GLY A 156 -3.06 8.19 -20.38
C GLY A 156 -2.67 7.35 -19.15
N GLU A 157 -2.01 7.97 -18.17
CA GLU A 157 -1.41 7.25 -17.04
C GLU A 157 -2.40 7.04 -15.88
N ARG A 158 -2.10 6.02 -15.07
CA ARG A 158 -2.84 5.71 -13.84
C ARG A 158 -2.37 6.63 -12.71
N ILE A 159 -3.32 7.22 -11.99
CA ILE A 159 -3.06 8.08 -10.83
C ILE A 159 -3.77 7.59 -9.57
N PHE A 160 -3.06 7.64 -8.44
CA PHE A 160 -3.57 7.33 -7.11
C PHE A 160 -3.45 8.55 -6.19
N PHE A 161 -4.46 8.75 -5.36
CA PHE A 161 -4.54 9.82 -4.37
C PHE A 161 -4.22 9.27 -3.00
N THR A 162 -3.04 9.62 -2.48
CA THR A 162 -2.44 8.92 -1.32
C THR A 162 -2.07 9.89 -0.21
N SER A 163 -2.02 9.37 1.02
CA SER A 163 -1.50 10.09 2.18
C SER A 163 -0.99 9.08 3.20
N ILE A 164 0.01 9.48 3.99
CA ILE A 164 0.42 8.73 5.18
C ILE A 164 -0.43 9.06 6.41
N VAL A 165 -1.20 10.15 6.37
CA VAL A 165 -2.01 10.59 7.51
C VAL A 165 -3.05 9.50 7.85
N PRO A 166 -3.21 9.13 9.13
CA PRO A 166 -4.01 7.98 9.55
C PRO A 166 -5.43 7.92 8.96
N LYS A 167 -6.13 9.04 8.76
CA LYS A 167 -7.48 9.05 8.15
C LYS A 167 -7.50 8.57 6.69
N LEU A 168 -6.37 8.64 5.98
CA LEU A 168 -6.25 8.29 4.57
C LEU A 168 -5.16 7.27 4.26
N ILE A 169 -4.46 6.73 5.27
CA ILE A 169 -3.37 5.76 5.07
C ILE A 169 -3.82 4.53 4.26
N TYR A 170 -5.09 4.16 4.39
CA TYR A 170 -5.68 3.07 3.63
C TYR A 170 -5.62 3.29 2.11
N SER A 171 -5.75 4.52 1.62
CA SER A 171 -5.65 4.78 0.17
C SER A 171 -4.23 4.50 -0.34
N LEU A 172 -3.21 4.74 0.48
CA LEU A 172 -1.82 4.36 0.17
C LEU A 172 -1.64 2.84 0.15
N TYR A 173 -2.12 2.12 1.17
CA TYR A 173 -2.09 0.66 1.18
C TYR A 173 -2.83 0.07 -0.02
N SER A 174 -4.02 0.59 -0.34
CA SER A 174 -4.82 0.13 -1.47
C SER A 174 -4.11 0.37 -2.81
N ALA A 175 -3.49 1.53 -3.00
CA ALA A 175 -2.75 1.84 -4.21
C ALA A 175 -1.56 0.89 -4.40
N ILE A 176 -0.72 0.74 -3.38
CA ILE A 176 0.42 -0.19 -3.44
C ILE A 176 -0.06 -1.63 -3.62
N TYR A 177 -1.16 -2.00 -2.95
CA TYR A 177 -1.75 -3.33 -3.10
C TYR A 177 -2.15 -3.61 -4.54
N GLU A 178 -2.86 -2.69 -5.19
CA GLU A 178 -3.27 -2.80 -6.59
C GLU A 178 -2.05 -2.93 -7.50
N ILE A 179 -1.01 -2.11 -7.27
CA ILE A 179 0.23 -2.11 -8.05
C ILE A 179 0.99 -3.44 -7.92
N LEU A 180 1.12 -3.98 -6.71
CA LEU A 180 1.90 -5.20 -6.48
C LEU A 180 1.11 -6.47 -6.83
N SER A 181 -0.22 -6.40 -6.89
CA SER A 181 -1.08 -7.53 -7.25
C SER A 181 -0.86 -8.02 -8.68
N THR A 182 -0.40 -7.16 -9.58
CA THR A 182 -0.10 -7.52 -10.97
C THR A 182 1.13 -8.44 -11.09
N PHE A 183 1.92 -8.59 -10.02
CA PHE A 183 3.15 -9.38 -9.98
C PHE A 183 3.10 -10.61 -9.06
N SER A 184 1.96 -10.89 -8.42
CA SER A 184 1.84 -11.96 -7.41
C SER A 184 0.56 -12.76 -7.57
N GLU A 185 0.71 -14.03 -7.96
CA GLU A 185 -0.41 -14.97 -8.08
C GLU A 185 -1.05 -15.27 -6.72
N LYS A 186 -0.22 -15.44 -5.66
CA LYS A 186 -0.75 -15.69 -4.32
C LYS A 186 -1.57 -14.53 -3.80
N ARG A 187 -1.23 -13.28 -4.14
CA ARG A 187 -2.06 -12.13 -3.78
C ARG A 187 -3.41 -12.13 -4.48
N ALA A 188 -3.46 -12.51 -5.76
CA ALA A 188 -4.72 -12.62 -6.47
C ALA A 188 -5.65 -13.59 -5.75
N ILE A 189 -5.11 -14.73 -5.28
CA ILE A 189 -5.83 -15.69 -4.43
C ILE A 189 -6.30 -15.05 -3.11
N LEU A 190 -5.43 -14.34 -2.39
CA LEU A 190 -5.83 -13.64 -1.15
C LEU A 190 -6.99 -12.68 -1.42
N LYS A 191 -6.91 -11.88 -2.49
CA LYS A 191 -7.94 -10.90 -2.84
C LYS A 191 -9.27 -11.56 -3.13
N GLU A 192 -9.23 -12.56 -4.00
CA GLU A 192 -10.41 -13.29 -4.46
C GLU A 192 -11.15 -13.89 -3.26
N VAL A 193 -10.43 -14.57 -2.36
CA VAL A 193 -11.03 -15.17 -1.17
C VAL A 193 -11.64 -14.11 -0.26
N LEU A 194 -10.97 -13.00 -0.02
CA LEU A 194 -11.53 -11.92 0.80
C LEU A 194 -12.78 -11.30 0.13
N ASP A 195 -12.70 -10.98 -1.16
CA ASP A 195 -13.79 -10.36 -1.92
C ASP A 195 -15.03 -11.25 -1.99
N GLU A 196 -14.87 -12.54 -2.26
CA GLU A 196 -15.98 -13.49 -2.25
C GLU A 196 -16.68 -13.53 -0.89
N ASN A 197 -15.91 -13.39 0.19
CA ASN A 197 -16.44 -13.48 1.54
C ASN A 197 -17.11 -12.19 2.02
N ILE A 198 -16.88 -11.05 1.37
CA ILE A 198 -17.45 -9.77 1.80
C ILE A 198 -18.68 -9.33 0.97
N LYS A 199 -18.90 -9.90 -0.22
CA LYS A 199 -19.94 -9.48 -1.20
C LYS A 199 -21.35 -9.30 -0.61
N GLU A 200 -21.74 -10.14 0.34
CA GLU A 200 -23.09 -10.16 0.92
C GLU A 200 -23.17 -9.42 2.27
N LEU A 201 -22.12 -8.72 2.65
CA LEU A 201 -22.02 -8.01 3.91
C LEU A 201 -22.23 -6.51 3.72
N SER A 202 -22.53 -5.84 4.83
CA SER A 202 -22.57 -4.38 4.97
C SER A 202 -21.73 -3.96 6.17
N ASN A 203 -21.25 -2.72 6.17
CA ASN A 203 -20.37 -2.13 7.18
C ASN A 203 -19.31 -3.13 7.69
N SER A 204 -18.53 -3.69 6.76
CA SER A 204 -17.53 -4.70 7.08
C SER A 204 -16.22 -4.44 6.35
N MET A 205 -15.12 -4.83 6.97
CA MET A 205 -13.78 -4.78 6.38
C MET A 205 -12.97 -5.99 6.82
N PHE A 206 -12.36 -6.67 5.85
CA PHE A 206 -11.46 -7.80 6.10
C PHE A 206 -10.07 -7.48 5.57
N PHE A 207 -9.04 -7.85 6.33
CA PHE A 207 -7.67 -7.72 5.87
C PHE A 207 -6.75 -8.78 6.47
N ILE A 208 -5.60 -8.96 5.85
CA ILE A 208 -4.58 -9.92 6.26
C ILE A 208 -3.29 -9.13 6.50
N THR A 209 -2.57 -9.46 7.58
CA THR A 209 -1.26 -8.87 7.87
C THR A 209 -0.13 -9.88 7.72
N ASN A 210 1.07 -9.38 7.46
CA ASN A 210 2.30 -10.17 7.56
C ASN A 210 2.91 -10.14 8.96
N GLU A 211 4.08 -10.74 9.12
CA GLU A 211 4.88 -10.78 10.37
C GLU A 211 5.17 -9.37 10.92
N ASN A 212 5.44 -8.42 10.04
CA ASN A 212 5.69 -7.01 10.38
C ASN A 212 4.39 -6.21 10.63
N ASN A 213 3.25 -6.88 10.77
CA ASN A 213 1.92 -6.28 10.92
C ASN A 213 1.47 -5.39 9.74
N ASN A 214 2.14 -5.44 8.58
CA ASN A 214 1.72 -4.68 7.40
C ASN A 214 0.52 -5.34 6.75
N ILE A 215 -0.44 -4.53 6.29
CA ILE A 215 -1.59 -5.03 5.53
C ILE A 215 -1.11 -5.48 4.15
N ILE A 216 -1.31 -6.76 3.85
CA ILE A 216 -0.84 -7.39 2.61
C ILE A 216 -1.98 -7.78 1.67
N ALA A 217 -3.21 -7.86 2.17
CA ALA A 217 -4.44 -8.04 1.40
C ALA A 217 -5.62 -7.47 2.19
N GLN A 218 -6.59 -6.88 1.50
CA GLN A 218 -7.73 -6.23 2.15
C GLN A 218 -8.94 -6.15 1.22
N THR A 219 -10.11 -6.02 1.82
CA THR A 219 -11.37 -5.70 1.15
C THR A 219 -12.34 -5.04 2.13
N MET A 220 -13.25 -4.21 1.64
CA MET A 220 -14.26 -3.55 2.46
C MET A 220 -15.54 -3.34 1.68
N THR A 221 -16.65 -3.27 2.39
CA THR A 221 -17.93 -2.82 1.84
C THR A 221 -17.89 -1.30 1.63
N LYS A 222 -18.69 -0.79 0.69
CA LYS A 222 -18.68 0.65 0.33
C LYS A 222 -19.18 1.57 1.44
N ASP A 223 -19.96 1.01 2.36
CA ASP A 223 -20.60 1.67 3.49
C ASP A 223 -19.75 1.62 4.78
N PHE A 224 -18.63 0.89 4.79
CA PHE A 224 -17.76 0.81 5.96
C PHE A 224 -17.03 2.13 6.27
N GLU A 225 -16.99 2.52 7.55
CA GLU A 225 -16.36 3.76 7.97
C GLU A 225 -14.82 3.63 8.05
N ILE A 226 -14.14 4.27 7.10
CA ILE A 226 -12.67 4.22 6.93
C ILE A 226 -11.91 4.80 8.15
N SER A 227 -12.55 5.66 8.94
CA SER A 227 -11.95 6.29 10.12
C SER A 227 -11.46 5.26 11.15
N TYR A 228 -12.14 4.11 11.27
CA TYR A 228 -11.80 3.07 12.23
C TYR A 228 -10.54 2.27 11.84
N ILE A 229 -10.18 2.24 10.56
CA ILE A 229 -9.13 1.34 10.04
C ILE A 229 -7.80 1.57 10.75
N HIS A 230 -7.39 2.83 10.86
CA HIS A 230 -6.12 3.14 11.49
C HIS A 230 -6.10 2.75 12.97
N THR A 231 -7.15 3.11 13.71
CA THR A 231 -7.28 2.77 15.14
C THR A 231 -7.24 1.25 15.35
N ILE A 232 -7.94 0.50 14.50
CA ILE A 232 -7.97 -0.97 14.58
C ILE A 232 -6.61 -1.56 14.22
N HIS A 233 -6.00 -1.09 13.12
CA HIS A 233 -4.67 -1.56 12.69
C HIS A 233 -3.61 -1.31 13.77
N TYR A 234 -3.63 -0.13 14.39
CA TYR A 234 -2.76 0.21 15.52
C TYR A 234 -3.01 -0.69 16.74
N LEU A 235 -4.28 -0.86 17.12
CA LEU A 235 -4.67 -1.74 18.23
C LEU A 235 -4.19 -3.17 18.00
N ILE A 236 -4.35 -3.70 16.78
CA ILE A 236 -3.87 -5.04 16.40
C ILE A 236 -2.35 -5.13 16.48
N ALA A 237 -1.62 -4.12 16.02
CA ALA A 237 -0.17 -4.10 16.09
C ALA A 237 0.32 -4.17 17.55
N GLN A 238 -0.28 -3.39 18.46
CA GLN A 238 0.01 -3.44 19.89
C GLN A 238 -0.34 -4.78 20.53
N LEU A 239 -1.49 -5.35 20.16
CA LEU A 239 -1.92 -6.64 20.67
C LEU A 239 -1.00 -7.76 20.20
N ASN A 240 -0.53 -7.73 18.95
CA ASN A 240 0.42 -8.72 18.44
C ASN A 240 1.73 -8.71 19.23
N GLU A 241 2.28 -7.55 19.56
CA GLU A 241 3.50 -7.44 20.38
C GLU A 241 3.31 -8.12 21.75
N THR A 242 2.13 -8.00 22.33
CA THR A 242 1.80 -8.65 23.62
C THR A 242 1.52 -10.16 23.47
N LEU A 243 0.95 -10.58 22.33
CA LEU A 243 0.44 -11.93 22.13
C LEU A 243 1.45 -12.87 21.46
N GLU A 244 2.55 -12.36 20.89
CA GLU A 244 3.58 -13.18 20.24
C GLU A 244 4.14 -14.26 21.18
N GLU A 245 4.45 -13.90 22.43
CA GLU A 245 4.92 -14.86 23.45
C GLU A 245 3.87 -15.96 23.76
N MET A 246 2.58 -15.63 23.67
CA MET A 246 1.49 -16.57 23.93
C MET A 246 1.20 -17.47 22.72
N LYS A 247 1.42 -16.96 21.49
CA LYS A 247 1.27 -17.73 20.25
C LYS A 247 2.30 -18.86 20.15
N GLU A 248 3.56 -18.61 20.53
CA GLU A 248 4.62 -19.64 20.50
C GLU A 248 4.30 -20.88 21.35
N THR A 249 3.38 -20.73 22.31
CA THR A 249 2.91 -21.82 23.18
C THR A 249 1.58 -22.43 22.74
N ASP A 250 1.06 -22.05 21.57
CA ASP A 250 -0.19 -22.52 20.95
C ASP A 250 -1.43 -22.30 21.83
N GLN A 251 -1.39 -21.27 22.70
CA GLN A 251 -2.43 -21.03 23.69
C GLN A 251 -3.63 -20.23 23.16
N ILE A 252 -3.49 -19.54 22.02
CA ILE A 252 -4.51 -18.62 21.49
C ILE A 252 -4.64 -18.78 19.98
N ASN A 253 -5.84 -19.15 19.51
CA ASN A 253 -6.16 -19.25 18.09
C ASN A 253 -6.76 -17.97 17.49
N HIS A 254 -7.53 -17.23 18.30
CA HIS A 254 -8.14 -15.98 17.87
C HIS A 254 -8.38 -15.06 19.06
N LEU A 255 -8.46 -13.76 18.78
CA LEU A 255 -8.85 -12.70 19.70
C LEU A 255 -10.16 -12.09 19.20
N ILE A 256 -11.05 -11.76 20.15
CA ILE A 256 -12.32 -11.08 19.87
C ILE A 256 -12.35 -9.78 20.66
N LEU A 257 -12.64 -8.69 19.97
CA LEU A 257 -12.87 -7.39 20.58
C LEU A 257 -14.24 -6.89 20.14
N GLN A 258 -14.99 -6.35 21.08
CA GLN A 258 -16.28 -5.72 20.81
C GLN A 258 -16.27 -4.33 21.41
N THR A 259 -16.55 -3.31 20.59
CA THR A 259 -16.66 -1.94 21.07
C THR A 259 -18.06 -1.66 21.59
N ARG A 260 -18.22 -0.52 22.29
CA ARG A 260 -19.53 -0.04 22.76
C ARG A 260 -20.46 0.38 21.62
N GLU A 261 -19.91 0.62 20.43
CA GLU A 261 -20.63 0.99 19.21
C GLU A 261 -20.97 -0.23 18.35
N GLU A 262 -21.02 -1.42 18.96
CA GLU A 262 -21.33 -2.70 18.31
C GLU A 262 -20.34 -3.15 17.22
N LEU A 263 -19.19 -2.47 17.09
CA LEU A 263 -18.12 -2.90 16.19
C LEU A 263 -17.47 -4.17 16.74
N ASN A 264 -17.61 -5.27 16.01
CA ASN A 264 -17.02 -6.56 16.33
C ASN A 264 -15.75 -6.75 15.48
N ILE A 265 -14.65 -7.10 16.15
CA ILE A 265 -13.35 -7.33 15.55
C ILE A 265 -12.90 -8.72 15.95
N ILE A 266 -12.52 -9.52 14.96
CA ILE A 266 -11.84 -10.80 15.17
C ILE A 266 -10.48 -10.76 14.52
N MET A 267 -9.47 -11.12 15.30
CA MET A 267 -8.14 -11.40 14.81
C MET A 267 -7.91 -12.90 14.93
N ASN A 268 -7.75 -13.57 13.80
CA ASN A 268 -7.48 -15.00 13.73
C ASN A 268 -6.04 -15.24 13.26
N PHE A 269 -5.26 -15.98 14.03
CA PHE A 269 -3.89 -16.33 13.63
C PHE A 269 -3.93 -17.33 12.48
N LEU A 270 -3.13 -17.07 11.45
CA LEU A 270 -3.03 -17.93 10.27
C LEU A 270 -1.87 -18.92 10.43
N ASP A 271 -2.14 -20.20 10.17
CA ASP A 271 -1.12 -21.25 10.03
C ASP A 271 -0.46 -21.20 8.64
N LEU A 272 0.09 -20.03 8.29
CA LEU A 272 0.67 -19.74 6.96
C LEU A 272 1.99 -18.96 7.07
N GLU A 273 2.77 -19.22 8.13
CA GLU A 273 4.05 -18.56 8.42
C GLU A 273 5.10 -18.78 7.33
N GLU A 274 5.08 -19.94 6.66
CA GLU A 274 5.97 -20.21 5.51
C GLU A 274 5.76 -19.21 4.35
N PHE A 275 4.61 -18.53 4.32
CA PHE A 275 4.27 -17.47 3.37
C PHE A 275 4.29 -16.08 4.00
N LYS A 276 4.80 -15.95 5.23
CA LYS A 276 4.83 -14.71 6.03
C LYS A 276 3.44 -14.10 6.23
N LEU A 277 2.41 -14.95 6.28
CA LEU A 277 1.04 -14.56 6.60
C LEU A 277 0.81 -14.76 8.09
N LYS A 278 0.48 -13.69 8.81
CA LYS A 278 0.36 -13.71 10.27
C LYS A 278 -1.08 -13.79 10.73
N ASN A 279 -1.89 -12.79 10.37
CA ASN A 279 -3.24 -12.63 10.92
C ASN A 279 -4.25 -12.41 9.80
N LEU A 280 -5.44 -12.98 9.98
CA LEU A 280 -6.66 -12.61 9.28
C LEU A 280 -7.53 -11.81 10.24
N ILE A 281 -7.89 -10.60 9.85
CA ILE A 281 -8.69 -9.68 10.65
C ILE A 281 -10.01 -9.44 9.95
N LEU A 282 -11.11 -9.65 10.68
CA LEU A 282 -12.45 -9.35 10.24
C LEU A 282 -13.08 -8.31 11.17
N ILE A 283 -13.60 -7.24 10.57
CA ILE A 283 -14.30 -6.17 11.26
C ILE A 283 -15.71 -6.09 10.69
N SER A 284 -16.71 -5.99 11.56
CA SER A 284 -18.09 -5.77 11.14
C SER A 284 -18.93 -5.11 12.23
N GLU A 285 -19.75 -4.15 11.83
CA GLU A 285 -20.80 -3.57 12.68
C GLU A 285 -22.08 -4.41 12.65
N THR A 286 -22.26 -5.23 11.63
CA THR A 286 -23.53 -5.95 11.38
C THR A 286 -23.47 -7.43 11.73
N LEU A 287 -22.27 -8.03 11.74
CA LEU A 287 -22.07 -9.41 12.14
C LEU A 287 -21.73 -9.49 13.63
N THR A 288 -22.41 -10.41 14.31
CA THR A 288 -22.07 -10.78 15.70
C THR A 288 -20.72 -11.49 15.75
N SER A 289 -20.05 -11.44 16.90
CA SER A 289 -18.78 -12.14 17.13
C SER A 289 -18.83 -13.61 16.72
N ASN A 290 -19.90 -14.34 17.08
CA ASN A 290 -20.05 -15.74 16.68
C ASN A 290 -20.06 -15.94 15.16
N LYS A 291 -20.76 -15.08 14.41
CA LYS A 291 -20.78 -15.14 12.94
C LYS A 291 -19.40 -14.82 12.35
N LEU A 292 -18.69 -13.85 12.93
CA LEU A 292 -17.32 -13.52 12.54
C LEU A 292 -16.36 -14.69 12.80
N ILE A 293 -16.49 -15.44 13.89
CA ILE A 293 -15.64 -16.60 14.18
C ILE A 293 -15.80 -17.63 13.06
N TRP A 294 -17.04 -17.99 12.73
CA TRP A 294 -17.34 -18.95 11.65
C TRP A 294 -16.75 -18.48 10.32
N LYS A 295 -16.94 -17.19 10.00
CA LYS A 295 -16.41 -16.58 8.77
C LYS A 295 -14.88 -16.62 8.72
N ALA A 296 -14.21 -16.29 9.83
CA ALA A 296 -12.76 -16.32 9.93
C ALA A 296 -12.21 -17.74 9.78
N GLY A 297 -12.88 -18.74 10.38
CA GLY A 297 -12.54 -20.16 10.22
C GLY A 297 -12.70 -20.64 8.77
N ASP A 298 -13.79 -20.27 8.11
CA ASP A 298 -14.02 -20.63 6.71
C ASP A 298 -13.00 -19.99 5.77
N ILE A 299 -12.74 -18.69 5.92
CA ILE A 299 -11.70 -17.99 5.13
C ILE A 299 -10.35 -18.65 5.37
N SER A 300 -9.96 -18.89 6.62
CA SER A 300 -8.66 -19.49 6.95
C SER A 300 -8.51 -20.90 6.36
N ARG A 301 -9.58 -21.70 6.35
CA ARG A 301 -9.60 -23.02 5.71
C ARG A 301 -9.41 -22.91 4.18
N VAL A 302 -10.10 -21.98 3.53
CA VAL A 302 -9.99 -21.76 2.08
C VAL A 302 -8.60 -21.24 1.71
N LEU A 303 -8.07 -20.28 2.47
CA LEU A 303 -6.71 -19.74 2.28
C LEU A 303 -5.66 -20.84 2.41
N ASN A 304 -5.72 -21.64 3.47
CA ASN A 304 -4.82 -22.78 3.64
C ASN A 304 -4.88 -23.73 2.45
N LYS A 305 -6.08 -24.03 1.96
CA LYS A 305 -6.25 -24.92 0.81
C LYS A 305 -5.64 -24.34 -0.48
N LYS A 306 -6.00 -23.09 -0.83
CA LYS A 306 -5.57 -22.46 -2.09
C LYS A 306 -4.07 -22.12 -2.08
N ILE A 307 -3.52 -21.69 -0.95
CA ILE A 307 -2.11 -21.24 -0.87
C ILE A 307 -1.14 -22.42 -0.67
N LYS A 308 -1.43 -23.39 0.22
CA LYS A 308 -0.52 -24.54 0.44
C LYS A 308 -0.55 -25.53 -0.72
N TYR A 309 -1.71 -25.72 -1.36
CA TYR A 309 -1.89 -26.81 -2.33
C TYR A 309 -2.20 -26.36 -3.77
N GLY A 310 -2.35 -25.05 -4.03
CA GLY A 310 -2.66 -24.52 -5.37
C GLY A 310 -4.00 -25.01 -5.94
N ARG A 311 -4.98 -25.31 -5.06
CA ARG A 311 -6.29 -25.87 -5.41
C ARG A 311 -7.45 -25.07 -4.82
#